data_AF-A0A5D0S8I3-F1
#
_entry.id   AF-A0A5D0S8I3-F1
#
_cell.length_a   1.000
_cell.length_b   1.000
_cell.length_c   1.000
_cell.angle_alpha   90.00
_cell.angle_beta   90.00
_cell.angle_gamma   90.00
#
_symmetry.space_group_name_H-M   'P 1'
#
loop_
_entity.id
_entity.type
_entity.pdbx_description
1 polymer ?
#
loop_
_entity_poly.entity_id
_entity_poly.type
_entity_poly.pdbx_seq_one_letter_code
_entity_poly.pdbx_strand_id
1 'polypeptide(L)'
;MEYLKNRMKIFFEEFLSSYWIVVFFLAYIVFKIWSNLSMGASIATAFRSGLLGAFFYLMGCFAISFLSVKNEMIKENSIKIPGEKSKIIIYVVMGYAAFLFAFTYDIVLKRIDGDGFLSFIPGYDIFLDFINQSIAVPLSEIFEPYSRAYMFSSATGVLFYIVIPLVLFSLLKLKLWKVFNLNNTRASWIFVVGYLVMFTMNSQNNDFIWMLLATLVYPALAEEFFHKAVVLRSVNSLTKKVGTAIVVSALIFALMHFPERYLVTFDGNILQTLSEIMTVGLFGIFTGYGFVKTGTIIPWVIIHALSNVINIM
;
A
#
# COMPACT_ATOMS: atom_id res chain seq x y z
N MET A 1 13.97 -11.59 -30.64
CA MET A 1 12.54 -11.99 -30.51
C MET A 1 12.28 -13.03 -29.43
N GLU A 2 13.10 -14.08 -29.32
CA GLU A 2 12.89 -15.17 -28.35
C GLU A 2 12.89 -14.72 -26.88
N TYR A 3 13.80 -13.80 -26.51
CA TYR A 3 13.83 -13.20 -25.17
C TYR A 3 12.50 -12.54 -24.78
N LEU A 4 11.93 -11.72 -25.66
CA LEU A 4 10.66 -11.03 -25.43
C LEU A 4 9.51 -12.04 -25.27
N LYS A 5 9.43 -13.04 -26.16
CA LYS A 5 8.43 -14.12 -26.07
C LYS A 5 8.51 -14.84 -24.73
N ASN A 6 9.72 -15.16 -24.27
CA ASN A 6 9.92 -15.81 -22.98
C ASN A 6 9.51 -14.91 -21.80
N ARG A 7 9.84 -13.60 -21.84
CA ARG A 7 9.42 -12.65 -20.79
C ARG A 7 7.91 -12.44 -20.73
N MET A 8 7.25 -12.36 -21.89
CA MET A 8 5.79 -12.31 -21.97
C MET A 8 5.16 -13.57 -21.39
N LYS A 9 5.69 -14.75 -21.74
CA LYS A 9 5.21 -16.03 -21.18
C LYS A 9 5.31 -16.05 -19.65
N ILE A 10 6.46 -15.68 -19.10
CA ILE A 10 6.67 -15.61 -17.63
C ILE A 10 5.69 -14.64 -16.98
N PHE A 11 5.55 -13.43 -17.53
CA PHE A 11 4.59 -12.45 -17.01
C PHE A 11 3.16 -12.99 -17.03
N PHE A 12 2.75 -13.63 -18.14
CA PHE A 12 1.43 -14.21 -18.27
C PHE A 12 1.20 -15.33 -17.24
N GLU A 13 2.13 -16.27 -17.14
CA GLU A 13 2.04 -17.43 -16.24
C GLU A 13 2.07 -17.04 -14.76
N GLU A 14 2.79 -16.00 -14.37
CA GLU A 14 2.92 -15.61 -12.97
C GLU A 14 1.89 -14.58 -12.50
N PHE A 15 1.44 -13.70 -13.41
CA PHE A 15 0.59 -12.56 -13.06
C PHE A 15 -0.82 -12.70 -13.66
N LEU A 16 -0.94 -12.78 -14.98
CA LEU A 16 -2.24 -12.78 -15.66
C LEU A 16 -3.00 -14.11 -15.57
N SER A 17 -2.30 -15.22 -15.33
CA SER A 17 -2.93 -16.53 -15.08
C SER A 17 -3.70 -16.57 -13.76
N SER A 18 -3.42 -15.64 -12.85
CA SER A 18 -4.13 -15.53 -11.57
C SER A 18 -5.53 -14.99 -11.80
N TYR A 19 -6.53 -15.85 -11.63
CA TYR A 19 -7.95 -15.51 -11.67
C TYR A 19 -8.26 -14.23 -10.87
N TRP A 20 -7.72 -14.12 -9.66
CA TRP A 20 -7.96 -12.97 -8.78
C TRP A 20 -7.39 -11.64 -9.31
N ILE A 21 -6.28 -11.68 -10.06
CA ILE A 21 -5.72 -10.46 -10.67
C ILE A 21 -6.69 -9.98 -11.76
N VAL A 22 -7.13 -10.88 -12.65
CA VAL A 22 -8.06 -10.55 -13.72
C VAL A 22 -9.38 -9.99 -13.16
N VAL A 23 -9.94 -10.65 -12.15
CA VAL A 23 -11.17 -10.19 -11.47
C VAL A 23 -10.97 -8.78 -10.88
N PHE A 24 -9.84 -8.52 -10.23
CA PHE A 24 -9.56 -7.21 -9.64
C PHE A 24 -9.51 -6.10 -10.71
N PHE A 25 -8.80 -6.33 -11.83
CA PHE A 25 -8.73 -5.36 -12.93
C PHE A 25 -10.10 -5.11 -13.57
N LEU A 26 -10.92 -6.15 -13.76
CA LEU A 26 -12.29 -6.00 -14.26
C LEU A 26 -13.16 -5.20 -13.28
N ALA A 27 -13.09 -5.50 -11.98
CA ALA A 27 -13.80 -4.76 -10.95
C ALA A 27 -13.38 -3.27 -10.95
N TYR A 28 -12.08 -2.98 -11.03
CA TYR A 28 -11.59 -1.61 -11.13
C TYR A 28 -12.19 -0.88 -12.34
N ILE A 29 -12.17 -1.49 -13.53
CA ILE A 29 -12.72 -0.88 -14.75
C ILE A 29 -14.21 -0.57 -14.57
N VAL A 30 -14.99 -1.51 -14.03
CA VAL A 30 -16.42 -1.34 -13.79
C VAL A 30 -16.68 -0.20 -12.80
N PHE A 31 -16.03 -0.20 -11.63
CA PHE A 31 -16.22 0.85 -10.63
C PHE A 31 -15.78 2.22 -11.15
N LYS A 32 -14.68 2.30 -11.90
CA LYS A 32 -14.18 3.57 -12.44
C LYS A 32 -15.11 4.14 -13.51
N ILE A 33 -15.61 3.29 -14.42
CA ILE A 33 -16.60 3.72 -15.43
C ILE A 33 -17.87 4.21 -14.74
N TRP A 34 -18.40 3.43 -13.80
CA TRP A 34 -19.66 3.77 -13.13
C TRP A 34 -19.52 5.06 -12.30
N SER A 35 -18.44 5.21 -11.54
CA SER A 35 -18.17 6.44 -10.80
C SER A 35 -18.11 7.65 -11.71
N ASN A 36 -17.37 7.60 -12.82
CA ASN A 36 -17.26 8.72 -13.76
C ASN A 36 -18.62 9.08 -14.40
N LEU A 37 -19.39 8.08 -14.82
CA LEU A 37 -20.74 8.30 -15.36
C LEU A 37 -21.66 8.95 -14.32
N SER A 38 -21.59 8.50 -13.06
CA SER A 38 -22.39 9.08 -11.97
C SER A 38 -22.03 10.53 -11.67
N MET A 39 -20.80 10.95 -11.98
CA MET A 39 -20.31 12.31 -11.88
C MET A 39 -20.61 13.15 -13.13
N GLY A 40 -21.38 12.63 -14.09
CA GLY A 40 -21.78 13.34 -15.30
C GLY A 40 -20.75 13.31 -16.44
N ALA A 41 -19.72 12.45 -16.37
CA ALA A 41 -18.79 12.29 -17.49
C ALA A 41 -19.47 11.63 -18.70
N SER A 42 -18.98 11.94 -19.90
CA SER A 42 -19.40 11.22 -21.11
C SER A 42 -19.00 9.74 -21.04
N ILE A 43 -19.74 8.87 -21.76
CA ILE A 43 -19.40 7.44 -21.87
C ILE A 43 -17.96 7.25 -22.36
N ALA A 44 -17.53 8.00 -23.38
CA ALA A 44 -16.17 7.92 -23.90
C ALA A 44 -15.11 8.27 -22.84
N THR A 45 -15.35 9.33 -22.05
CA THR A 45 -14.45 9.73 -20.95
C THR A 45 -14.40 8.67 -19.86
N ALA A 46 -15.56 8.13 -19.45
CA ALA A 46 -15.65 7.12 -18.40
C ALA A 46 -14.90 5.83 -18.79
N PHE A 47 -15.13 5.31 -20.00
CA PHE A 47 -14.43 4.15 -20.54
C PHE A 47 -12.92 4.40 -20.67
N ARG A 48 -12.53 5.55 -21.22
CA ARG A 48 -11.11 5.92 -21.37
C ARG A 48 -10.39 5.91 -20.02
N SER A 49 -10.98 6.51 -18.99
CA SER A 49 -10.39 6.58 -17.64
C SER A 49 -10.19 5.19 -17.03
N GLY A 50 -11.23 4.33 -17.08
CA GLY A 50 -11.15 2.97 -16.57
C GLY A 50 -10.13 2.11 -17.32
N LEU A 51 -10.15 2.12 -18.66
CA LEU A 51 -9.27 1.30 -19.47
C LEU A 51 -7.81 1.77 -19.41
N LEU A 52 -7.55 3.08 -19.49
CA LEU A 52 -6.18 3.60 -19.46
C LEU A 52 -5.52 3.34 -18.09
N GLY A 53 -6.24 3.51 -16.99
CA GLY A 53 -5.70 3.20 -15.67
C GLY A 53 -5.28 1.74 -15.56
N ALA A 54 -6.16 0.81 -15.93
CA ALA A 54 -5.86 -0.62 -15.96
C ALA A 54 -4.65 -0.92 -16.87
N PHE A 55 -4.64 -0.34 -18.07
CA PHE A 55 -3.56 -0.52 -19.04
C PHE A 55 -2.20 -0.06 -18.50
N PHE A 56 -2.11 1.14 -17.92
CA PHE A 56 -0.84 1.65 -17.39
C PHE A 56 -0.30 0.82 -16.22
N TYR A 57 -1.17 0.36 -15.32
CA TYR A 57 -0.75 -0.53 -14.23
C TYR A 57 -0.28 -1.91 -14.75
N LEU A 58 -0.96 -2.47 -15.76
CA LEU A 58 -0.53 -3.70 -16.43
C LEU A 58 0.82 -3.52 -17.13
N MET A 59 1.00 -2.42 -17.85
CA MET A 59 2.27 -2.07 -18.50
C MET A 59 3.39 -1.90 -17.47
N GLY A 60 3.13 -1.24 -16.35
CA GLY A 60 4.08 -1.09 -15.26
C GLY A 60 4.52 -2.47 -14.71
N CYS A 61 3.57 -3.35 -14.41
CA CYS A 61 3.88 -4.71 -13.96
C CYS A 61 4.65 -5.50 -15.03
N PHE A 62 4.29 -5.36 -16.31
CA PHE A 62 5.02 -6.00 -17.40
C PHE A 62 6.47 -5.50 -17.49
N ALA A 63 6.69 -4.18 -17.40
CA ALA A 63 8.01 -3.59 -17.41
C ALA A 63 8.87 -4.08 -16.23
N ILE A 64 8.29 -4.19 -15.02
CA ILE A 64 8.96 -4.81 -13.87
C ILE A 64 9.40 -6.24 -14.22
N SER A 65 8.49 -7.07 -14.73
CA SER A 65 8.80 -8.47 -15.10
C SER A 65 9.89 -8.58 -16.16
N PHE A 66 9.83 -7.69 -17.15
CA PHE A 66 10.77 -7.65 -18.27
C PHE A 66 12.20 -7.27 -17.80
N LEU A 67 12.31 -6.31 -16.88
CA LEU A 67 13.57 -5.78 -16.35
C LEU A 67 14.14 -6.60 -15.18
N SER A 68 13.38 -7.54 -14.63
CA SER A 68 13.81 -8.39 -13.51
C SER A 68 14.78 -9.49 -13.92
N VAL A 69 15.74 -9.81 -13.05
CA VAL A 69 16.71 -10.91 -13.23
C VAL A 69 16.00 -12.27 -13.13
N LYS A 70 16.51 -13.30 -13.82
CA LYS A 70 15.86 -14.62 -13.99
C LYS A 70 15.65 -15.38 -12.65
N ASN A 71 14.61 -16.21 -12.65
CA ASN A 71 13.78 -16.75 -11.55
C ASN A 71 14.38 -17.57 -10.38
N GLU A 72 15.69 -17.76 -10.22
CA GLU A 72 16.19 -18.70 -9.19
C GLU A 72 16.38 -18.07 -7.80
N MET A 73 16.88 -16.84 -7.70
CA MET A 73 17.14 -16.20 -6.39
C MET A 73 15.89 -15.68 -5.66
N ILE A 74 14.77 -15.46 -6.38
CA ILE A 74 13.51 -14.94 -5.82
C ILE A 74 12.78 -16.01 -4.98
N LYS A 75 12.94 -17.30 -5.31
CA LYS A 75 12.30 -18.40 -4.58
C LYS A 75 12.96 -18.73 -3.22
N GLU A 76 14.24 -18.44 -3.04
CA GLU A 76 14.96 -18.85 -1.83
C GLU A 76 14.92 -17.84 -0.69
N ASN A 77 14.90 -16.53 -1.00
CA ASN A 77 15.16 -15.51 0.02
C ASN A 77 13.95 -14.71 0.52
N SER A 78 12.84 -14.61 -0.22
CA SER A 78 11.80 -13.62 0.13
C SER A 78 10.55 -14.18 0.84
N ILE A 79 10.23 -15.48 0.77
CA ILE A 79 8.90 -15.97 1.21
C ILE A 79 8.87 -17.37 1.85
N LYS A 80 9.92 -17.76 2.59
CA LYS A 80 9.87 -19.02 3.37
C LYS A 80 9.45 -18.75 4.81
N ILE A 81 8.15 -18.84 5.05
CA ILE A 81 7.60 -19.08 6.40
C ILE A 81 7.49 -20.61 6.56
N PRO A 82 7.93 -21.19 7.69
CA PRO A 82 7.76 -22.61 7.96
C PRO A 82 6.28 -23.02 7.87
N GLY A 83 5.98 -24.05 7.07
CA GLY A 83 4.60 -24.42 6.72
C GLY A 83 3.72 -24.76 7.92
N GLU A 84 4.31 -25.33 8.99
CA GLU A 84 3.59 -25.68 10.23
C GLU A 84 2.97 -24.47 10.93
N LYS A 85 3.55 -23.27 10.78
CA LYS A 85 3.09 -22.04 11.42
C LYS A 85 2.29 -21.13 10.50
N SER A 86 2.19 -21.43 9.20
CA SER A 86 1.55 -20.56 8.22
C SER A 86 0.08 -20.26 8.54
N LYS A 87 -0.67 -21.22 9.12
CA LYS A 87 -2.07 -21.00 9.52
C LYS A 87 -2.21 -20.01 10.68
N ILE A 88 -1.44 -20.19 11.75
CA ILE A 88 -1.48 -19.30 12.92
C ILE A 88 -1.05 -17.89 12.50
N ILE A 89 0.01 -17.79 11.71
CA ILE A 89 0.50 -16.50 11.22
C ILE A 89 -0.57 -15.79 10.40
N ILE A 90 -1.30 -16.48 9.51
CA ILE A 90 -2.35 -15.82 8.74
C ILE A 90 -3.49 -15.33 9.64
N TYR A 91 -3.89 -16.10 10.67
CA TYR A 91 -4.94 -15.67 11.58
C TYR A 91 -4.53 -14.44 12.38
N VAL A 92 -3.28 -14.40 12.86
CA VAL A 92 -2.71 -13.24 13.53
C VAL A 92 -2.68 -12.03 12.59
N VAL A 93 -2.22 -12.21 11.34
CA VAL A 93 -2.18 -11.12 10.34
C VAL A 93 -3.58 -10.60 10.01
N MET A 94 -4.54 -11.49 9.76
CA MET A 94 -5.90 -11.10 9.40
C MET A 94 -6.63 -10.45 10.58
N GLY A 95 -6.47 -10.99 11.80
CA GLY A 95 -6.99 -10.38 13.01
C GLY A 95 -6.38 -9.01 13.27
N TYR A 96 -5.07 -8.87 13.07
CA TYR A 96 -4.39 -7.58 13.18
C TYR A 96 -4.82 -6.58 12.10
N ALA A 97 -4.99 -7.02 10.86
CA ALA A 97 -5.53 -6.18 9.80
C ALA A 97 -6.96 -5.72 10.11
N ALA A 98 -7.82 -6.61 10.63
CA ALA A 98 -9.17 -6.23 11.07
C ALA A 98 -9.13 -5.19 12.21
N PHE A 99 -8.20 -5.36 13.16
CA PHE A 99 -7.94 -4.37 14.21
C PHE A 99 -7.49 -3.03 13.62
N LEU A 100 -6.55 -3.01 12.68
CA LEU A 100 -6.10 -1.77 12.03
C LEU A 100 -7.24 -1.06 11.29
N PHE A 101 -8.09 -1.82 10.60
CA PHE A 101 -9.27 -1.25 9.94
C PHE A 101 -10.22 -0.60 10.95
N ALA A 102 -10.52 -1.32 12.04
CA ALA A 102 -11.35 -0.82 13.13
C ALA A 102 -10.73 0.44 13.78
N PHE A 103 -9.43 0.43 14.03
CA PHE A 103 -8.68 1.56 14.56
C PHE A 103 -8.72 2.77 13.63
N THR A 104 -8.46 2.59 12.33
CA THR A 104 -8.55 3.70 11.36
C THR A 104 -9.96 4.26 11.30
N TYR A 105 -10.99 3.40 11.30
CA TYR A 105 -12.39 3.82 11.33
C TYR A 105 -12.71 4.64 12.58
N ASP A 106 -12.24 4.19 13.75
CA ASP A 106 -12.42 4.89 15.02
C ASP A 106 -11.76 6.27 15.04
N ILE A 107 -10.50 6.37 14.57
CA ILE A 107 -9.79 7.66 14.48
C ILE A 107 -10.51 8.62 13.52
N VAL A 108 -11.05 8.11 12.41
CA VAL A 108 -11.84 8.94 11.49
C VAL A 108 -13.13 9.41 12.14
N LEU A 109 -13.87 8.53 12.84
CA LEU A 109 -15.09 8.90 13.56
C LEU A 109 -14.83 9.96 14.63
N LYS A 110 -13.80 9.79 15.47
CA LYS A 110 -13.45 10.77 16.51
C LYS A 110 -13.16 12.16 15.95
N ARG A 111 -12.58 12.24 14.76
CA ARG A 111 -12.31 13.50 14.08
C ARG A 111 -13.59 14.20 13.59
N ILE A 112 -14.65 13.45 13.30
CA ILE A 112 -15.92 13.98 12.79
C ILE A 112 -16.88 14.26 13.96
N ASP A 113 -17.12 13.26 14.81
CA ASP A 113 -18.19 13.24 15.81
C ASP A 113 -17.69 13.44 17.25
N GLY A 114 -16.37 13.48 17.47
CA GLY A 114 -15.76 13.59 18.81
C GLY A 114 -15.72 12.27 19.60
N ASP A 115 -16.64 11.35 19.33
CA ASP A 115 -16.71 10.03 19.98
C ASP A 115 -16.25 8.90 19.05
N GLY A 116 -15.48 7.97 19.61
CA GLY A 116 -15.01 6.78 18.91
C GLY A 116 -15.63 5.52 19.49
N PHE A 117 -15.94 4.55 18.64
CA PHE A 117 -16.50 3.28 19.10
C PHE A 117 -15.49 2.42 19.86
N LEU A 118 -14.18 2.71 19.85
CA LEU A 118 -13.18 2.00 20.65
C LEU A 118 -12.96 2.62 22.04
N SER A 119 -13.58 3.77 22.35
CA SER A 119 -13.47 4.43 23.65
C SER A 119 -14.02 3.60 24.83
N PHE A 120 -14.79 2.53 24.58
CA PHE A 120 -15.17 1.59 25.64
C PHE A 120 -14.00 0.76 26.19
N ILE A 121 -12.87 0.69 25.47
CA ILE A 121 -11.71 -0.10 25.88
C ILE A 121 -10.97 0.66 26.99
N PRO A 122 -10.82 0.10 28.21
CA PRO A 122 -10.15 0.78 29.30
C PRO A 122 -8.74 1.22 28.94
N GLY A 123 -8.45 2.51 29.10
CA GLY A 123 -7.13 3.10 28.82
C GLY A 123 -6.88 3.46 27.35
N TYR A 124 -7.80 3.19 26.42
CA TYR A 124 -7.62 3.52 25.01
C TYR A 124 -7.48 5.03 24.77
N ASP A 125 -8.39 5.84 25.31
CA ASP A 125 -8.33 7.30 25.14
C ASP A 125 -7.09 7.90 25.80
N ILE A 126 -6.75 7.43 27.01
CA ILE A 126 -5.53 7.82 27.71
C ILE A 126 -4.29 7.51 26.87
N PHE A 127 -4.26 6.36 26.19
CA PHE A 127 -3.17 5.97 25.31
C PHE A 127 -3.07 6.87 24.07
N LEU A 128 -4.19 7.21 23.43
CA LEU A 128 -4.19 8.15 22.30
C LEU A 128 -3.77 9.55 22.73
N ASP A 129 -4.26 10.02 23.87
CA ASP A 129 -3.88 11.31 24.45
C ASP A 129 -2.39 11.32 24.79
N PHE A 130 -1.84 10.22 25.31
CA PHE A 130 -0.41 10.08 25.52
C PHE A 130 0.36 10.22 24.21
N ILE A 131 -0.01 9.51 23.14
CA ILE A 131 0.65 9.67 21.83
C ILE A 131 0.54 11.12 21.34
N ASN A 132 -0.65 11.71 21.45
CA ASN A 132 -0.88 13.07 20.97
C ASN A 132 -0.03 14.09 21.75
N GLN A 133 -0.08 14.08 23.07
CA GLN A 133 0.58 15.06 23.93
C GLN A 133 2.09 14.84 24.03
N SER A 134 2.54 13.58 24.12
CA SER A 134 3.94 13.25 24.37
C SER A 134 4.77 13.06 23.09
N ILE A 135 4.12 12.82 21.94
CA ILE A 135 4.82 12.56 20.67
C ILE A 135 4.38 13.56 19.60
N ALA A 136 3.08 13.63 19.28
CA ALA A 136 2.63 14.43 18.14
C ALA A 136 2.84 15.94 18.34
N VAL A 137 2.56 16.46 19.55
CA VAL A 137 2.76 17.88 19.89
C VAL A 137 4.23 18.29 19.77
N PRO A 138 5.19 17.65 20.48
CA PRO A 138 6.61 18.01 20.34
C PRO A 138 7.12 17.89 18.90
N LEU A 139 6.71 16.85 18.16
CA LEU A 139 7.13 16.69 16.77
C LEU A 139 6.57 17.79 15.87
N SER A 140 5.33 18.23 16.07
CA SER A 140 4.77 19.34 15.29
C SER A 140 5.45 20.68 15.55
N GLU A 141 6.01 20.87 16.74
CA GLU A 141 6.81 22.07 17.08
C GLU A 141 8.21 22.02 16.46
N ILE A 142 8.82 20.83 16.35
CA ILE A 142 10.12 20.65 15.70
C ILE A 142 10.01 20.74 14.17
N PHE A 143 8.92 20.21 13.61
CA PHE A 143 8.67 20.16 12.19
C PHE A 143 7.49 21.09 11.84
N GLU A 144 7.71 22.40 12.01
CA GLU A 144 6.69 23.46 11.85
C GLU A 144 5.80 23.36 10.58
N PRO A 145 6.27 22.86 9.41
CA PRO A 145 5.40 22.71 8.24
C PRO A 145 4.24 21.71 8.43
N TYR A 146 4.25 20.88 9.49
CA TYR A 146 3.26 19.83 9.67
C TYR A 146 2.29 20.10 10.80
N SER A 147 1.03 19.79 10.52
CA SER A 147 -0.01 19.82 11.53
C SER A 147 0.21 18.75 12.60
N ARG A 148 -0.26 19.05 13.82
CA ARG A 148 -0.35 18.07 14.91
C ARG A 148 -1.08 16.79 14.50
N ALA A 149 -2.16 16.91 13.72
CA ALA A 149 -2.93 15.77 13.22
C ALA A 149 -2.10 14.86 12.30
N TYR A 150 -1.26 15.45 11.45
CA TYR A 150 -0.33 14.70 10.61
C TYR A 150 0.72 13.97 11.46
N MET A 151 1.31 14.64 12.46
CA MET A 151 2.29 14.01 13.36
C MET A 151 1.69 12.90 14.21
N PHE A 152 0.44 13.06 14.66
CA PHE A 152 -0.30 12.02 15.35
C PHE A 152 -0.54 10.80 14.44
N SER A 153 -0.98 11.03 13.20
CA SER A 153 -1.18 9.98 12.21
C SER A 153 0.13 9.25 11.87
N SER A 154 1.23 9.99 11.80
CA SER A 154 2.57 9.45 11.55
C SER A 154 3.08 8.59 12.71
N ALA A 155 2.91 9.08 13.95
CA ALA A 155 3.32 8.36 15.16
C ALA A 155 2.52 7.06 15.33
N THR A 156 1.19 7.14 15.20
CA THR A 156 0.31 5.96 15.24
C THR A 156 0.60 5.01 14.08
N GLY A 157 0.81 5.53 12.86
CA GLY A 157 1.21 4.77 11.68
C GLY A 157 2.49 3.98 11.90
N VAL A 158 3.57 4.63 12.35
CA VAL A 158 4.84 3.95 12.65
C VAL A 158 4.65 2.89 13.74
N LEU A 159 3.92 3.21 14.81
CA LEU A 159 3.67 2.27 15.90
C LEU A 159 2.91 1.03 15.44
N PHE A 160 1.79 1.23 14.74
CA PHE A 160 0.85 0.17 14.37
C PHE A 160 1.23 -0.57 13.08
N TYR A 161 1.90 0.06 12.13
CA TYR A 161 2.27 -0.61 10.89
C TYR A 161 3.71 -1.15 10.91
N ILE A 162 4.59 -0.62 11.76
CA ILE A 162 6.00 -1.04 11.84
C ILE A 162 6.32 -1.69 13.18
N VAL A 163 6.23 -0.96 14.29
CA VAL A 163 6.77 -1.41 15.59
C VAL A 163 6.04 -2.63 16.12
N ILE A 164 4.70 -2.58 16.24
CA ILE A 164 3.90 -3.70 16.74
C ILE A 164 4.05 -4.92 15.82
N PRO A 165 3.92 -4.81 14.48
CA PRO A 165 4.18 -5.93 13.60
C PRO A 165 5.61 -6.49 13.74
N LEU A 166 6.63 -5.64 13.84
CA LEU A 166 8.00 -6.11 14.06
C LEU A 166 8.10 -6.98 15.32
N VAL A 167 7.52 -6.54 16.44
CA VAL A 167 7.53 -7.32 17.69
C VAL A 167 6.72 -8.60 17.53
N LEU A 168 5.45 -8.49 17.14
CA LEU A 168 4.51 -9.61 17.02
C LEU A 168 5.04 -10.72 16.11
N PHE A 169 5.57 -10.35 14.94
CA PHE A 169 6.06 -11.30 13.96
C PHE A 169 7.49 -11.79 14.25
N SER A 170 8.30 -11.01 14.97
CA SER A 170 9.59 -11.50 15.51
C SER A 170 9.37 -12.61 16.54
N LEU A 171 8.34 -12.49 17.40
CA LEU A 171 7.94 -13.56 18.32
C LEU A 171 7.51 -14.84 17.57
N LEU A 172 6.94 -14.69 16.37
CA LEU A 172 6.61 -15.79 15.45
C LEU A 172 7.81 -16.28 14.61
N LYS A 173 9.01 -15.76 14.88
CA LYS A 173 10.29 -16.07 14.19
C LYS A 173 10.31 -15.69 12.70
N LEU A 174 9.52 -14.69 12.30
CA LEU A 174 9.58 -14.12 10.95
C LEU A 174 10.75 -13.15 10.84
N LYS A 175 11.66 -13.40 9.89
CA LYS A 175 12.76 -12.49 9.57
C LYS A 175 12.24 -11.37 8.67
N LEU A 176 11.65 -10.33 9.27
CA LEU A 176 11.09 -9.19 8.55
C LEU A 176 12.16 -8.24 8.02
N TRP A 177 13.25 -8.03 8.77
CA TRP A 177 14.32 -7.09 8.40
C TRP A 177 15.00 -7.37 7.05
N LYS A 178 14.94 -8.61 6.55
CA LYS A 178 15.54 -8.99 5.26
C LYS A 178 14.94 -8.24 4.06
N VAL A 179 13.76 -7.63 4.21
CA VAL A 179 13.14 -6.84 3.13
C VAL A 179 13.79 -5.47 2.92
N PHE A 180 14.68 -5.04 3.83
CA PHE A 180 15.44 -3.80 3.73
C PHE A 180 16.81 -4.06 3.10
N ASN A 181 16.84 -4.32 1.81
CA ASN A 181 18.10 -4.50 1.07
C ASN A 181 18.01 -3.81 -0.29
N LEU A 182 19.14 -3.49 -0.91
CA LEU A 182 19.16 -2.86 -2.24
C LEU A 182 19.44 -3.85 -3.37
N ASN A 183 19.43 -5.15 -3.07
CA ASN A 183 19.67 -6.20 -4.06
C ASN A 183 18.47 -6.31 -5.01
N ASN A 184 18.72 -6.63 -6.27
CA ASN A 184 17.69 -6.85 -7.29
C ASN A 184 16.74 -5.67 -7.52
N THR A 185 17.13 -4.44 -7.18
CA THR A 185 16.36 -3.20 -7.38
C THR A 185 16.36 -2.69 -8.83
N ARG A 186 17.01 -3.40 -9.76
CA ARG A 186 17.15 -2.97 -11.15
C ARG A 186 15.82 -2.64 -11.82
N ALA A 187 14.80 -3.47 -11.60
CA ALA A 187 13.49 -3.33 -12.22
C ALA A 187 12.70 -2.12 -11.73
N SER A 188 13.00 -1.58 -10.54
CA SER A 188 12.29 -0.44 -9.97
C SER A 188 12.89 0.91 -10.38
N TRP A 189 14.16 0.96 -10.79
CA TRP A 189 14.84 2.24 -11.05
C TRP A 189 14.19 3.09 -12.14
N ILE A 190 13.61 2.47 -13.18
CA ILE A 190 12.88 3.23 -14.22
C ILE A 190 11.70 4.02 -13.62
N PHE A 191 11.01 3.44 -12.64
CA PHE A 191 9.91 4.09 -11.96
C PHE A 191 10.42 5.12 -10.96
N VAL A 192 11.43 4.79 -10.15
CA VAL A 192 12.05 5.76 -9.22
C VAL A 192 12.49 7.01 -9.97
N VAL A 193 13.22 6.86 -11.09
CA VAL A 193 13.67 7.99 -11.92
C VAL A 193 12.49 8.74 -12.51
N GLY A 194 11.49 8.03 -13.06
CA GLY A 194 10.29 8.68 -13.61
C GLY A 194 9.56 9.54 -12.57
N TYR A 195 9.31 8.99 -11.38
CA TYR A 195 8.68 9.70 -10.28
C TYR A 195 9.55 10.85 -9.74
N LEU A 196 10.88 10.70 -9.69
CA LEU A 196 11.78 11.79 -9.31
C LEU A 196 11.74 12.94 -10.31
N VAL A 197 11.75 12.64 -11.62
CA VAL A 197 11.63 13.68 -12.66
C VAL A 197 10.29 14.40 -12.50
N MET A 198 9.18 13.67 -12.37
CA MET A 198 7.87 14.27 -12.13
C MET A 198 7.85 15.13 -10.87
N PHE A 199 8.44 14.65 -9.77
CA PHE A 199 8.56 15.42 -8.53
C PHE A 199 9.33 16.72 -8.76
N THR A 200 10.51 16.67 -9.38
CA THR A 200 11.33 17.87 -9.62
C THR A 200 10.68 18.87 -10.58
N MET A 201 9.88 18.41 -11.53
CA MET A 201 9.17 19.28 -12.48
C MET A 201 7.98 20.01 -11.82
N ASN A 202 7.41 19.44 -10.77
CA ASN A 202 6.25 20.00 -10.08
C ASN A 202 6.62 20.70 -8.75
N SER A 203 7.82 20.45 -8.19
CA SER A 203 8.26 21.04 -6.93
C SER A 203 8.60 22.53 -7.09
N GLN A 204 7.68 23.41 -6.72
CA GLN A 204 7.88 24.87 -6.78
C GLN A 204 8.45 25.49 -5.48
N ASN A 205 8.49 24.73 -4.37
CA ASN A 205 8.93 25.22 -3.05
C ASN A 205 9.72 24.15 -2.26
N ASN A 206 10.56 24.58 -1.31
CA ASN A 206 11.32 23.71 -0.39
C ASN A 206 10.43 22.84 0.51
N ASP A 207 9.18 23.24 0.76
CA ASP A 207 8.21 22.48 1.56
C ASP A 207 7.97 21.07 1.01
N PHE A 208 8.16 20.85 -0.29
CA PHE A 208 8.01 19.53 -0.92
C PHE A 208 9.09 18.53 -0.50
N ILE A 209 10.30 18.98 -0.17
CA ILE A 209 11.37 18.10 0.32
C ILE A 209 11.01 17.59 1.71
N TRP A 210 10.54 18.50 2.58
CA TRP A 210 10.02 18.09 3.87
C TRP A 210 8.88 17.11 3.65
N MET A 211 7.86 17.46 2.86
CA MET A 211 6.70 16.60 2.62
C MET A 211 7.11 15.21 2.16
N LEU A 212 8.10 15.09 1.27
CA LEU A 212 8.68 13.82 0.87
C LEU A 212 9.33 13.06 2.03
N LEU A 213 10.15 13.71 2.86
CA LEU A 213 10.79 13.08 4.02
C LEU A 213 9.78 12.54 5.02
N ALA A 214 8.72 13.29 5.32
CA ALA A 214 7.70 12.81 6.23
C ALA A 214 6.87 11.68 5.61
N THR A 215 6.48 11.82 4.33
CA THR A 215 5.74 10.80 3.57
C THR A 215 6.54 9.49 3.45
N LEU A 216 7.88 9.58 3.34
CA LEU A 216 8.77 8.43 3.34
C LEU A 216 8.64 7.60 4.62
N VAL A 217 8.52 8.24 5.78
CA VAL A 217 8.31 7.56 7.07
C VAL A 217 6.86 7.07 7.19
N TYR A 218 5.91 7.97 7.01
CA TYR A 218 4.49 7.65 6.97
C TYR A 218 3.76 8.55 5.96
N PRO A 219 2.99 7.97 5.02
CA PRO A 219 2.54 6.58 4.99
C PRO A 219 3.48 5.56 4.34
N ALA A 220 4.45 5.97 3.50
CA ALA A 220 5.05 5.07 2.52
C ALA A 220 5.80 3.86 3.13
N LEU A 221 6.75 4.09 4.05
CA LEU A 221 7.49 3.00 4.69
C LEU A 221 6.55 2.10 5.51
N ALA A 222 5.68 2.72 6.29
CA ALA A 222 4.78 2.03 7.19
C ALA A 222 3.84 1.07 6.43
N GLU A 223 3.17 1.58 5.41
CA GLU A 223 2.22 0.81 4.61
C GLU A 223 2.92 -0.26 3.75
N GLU A 224 4.03 0.07 3.09
CA GLU A 224 4.76 -0.93 2.31
C GLU A 224 5.33 -2.04 3.20
N PHE A 225 5.85 -1.69 4.38
CA PHE A 225 6.32 -2.68 5.33
C PHE A 225 5.19 -3.62 5.78
N PHE A 226 4.07 -3.09 6.27
CA PHE A 226 2.98 -3.94 6.74
C PHE A 226 2.39 -4.77 5.60
N HIS A 227 2.01 -4.14 4.49
CA HIS A 227 1.32 -4.87 3.43
C HIS A 227 2.25 -5.86 2.72
N LYS A 228 3.51 -5.51 2.44
CA LYS A 228 4.38 -6.36 1.60
C LYS A 228 5.25 -7.28 2.44
N ALA A 229 5.85 -6.78 3.53
CA ALA A 229 6.69 -7.60 4.39
C ALA A 229 5.90 -8.51 5.33
N VAL A 230 4.67 -8.14 5.71
CA VAL A 230 3.81 -8.93 6.61
C VAL A 230 2.68 -9.62 5.86
N VAL A 231 1.72 -8.87 5.29
CA VAL A 231 0.48 -9.44 4.74
C VAL A 231 0.76 -10.34 3.54
N LEU A 232 1.40 -9.81 2.49
CA LEU A 232 1.68 -10.53 1.25
C LEU A 232 2.50 -11.80 1.52
N ARG A 233 3.58 -11.71 2.31
CA ARG A 233 4.41 -12.87 2.66
C ARG A 233 3.64 -13.92 3.43
N SER A 234 2.78 -13.52 4.35
CA SER A 234 1.97 -14.43 5.16
C SER A 234 0.94 -15.17 4.31
N VAL A 235 0.20 -14.45 3.47
CA VAL A 235 -0.77 -15.03 2.54
C VAL A 235 -0.08 -15.99 1.56
N ASN A 236 1.03 -15.57 0.95
CA ASN A 236 1.76 -16.42 0.01
C ASN A 236 2.31 -17.69 0.68
N SER A 237 2.70 -17.61 1.95
CA SER A 237 3.16 -18.78 2.69
C SER A 237 2.09 -19.85 2.83
N LEU A 238 0.81 -19.47 2.92
CA LEU A 238 -0.31 -20.38 3.05
C LEU A 238 -0.80 -20.86 1.68
N THR A 239 -1.06 -19.93 0.76
CA THR A 239 -1.71 -20.25 -0.52
C THR A 239 -0.74 -20.85 -1.54
N LYS A 240 0.56 -20.54 -1.40
CA LYS A 240 1.60 -20.79 -2.41
C LYS A 240 1.28 -20.20 -3.79
N LYS A 241 0.35 -19.24 -3.85
CA LYS A 241 -0.13 -18.58 -5.07
C LYS A 241 0.18 -17.09 -4.98
N VAL A 242 1.23 -16.67 -5.65
CA VAL A 242 1.74 -15.29 -5.65
C VAL A 242 0.66 -14.29 -6.05
N GLY A 243 -0.06 -14.52 -7.15
CA GLY A 243 -1.13 -13.63 -7.59
C GLY A 243 -2.25 -13.47 -6.57
N THR A 244 -2.60 -14.53 -5.84
CA THR A 244 -3.58 -14.45 -4.74
C THR A 244 -3.05 -13.60 -3.59
N ALA A 245 -1.79 -13.77 -3.20
CA ALA A 245 -1.18 -13.00 -2.12
C ALA A 245 -1.06 -11.50 -2.45
N ILE A 246 -0.73 -11.16 -3.70
CA ILE A 246 -0.73 -9.77 -4.18
C ILE A 246 -2.12 -9.16 -4.05
N VAL A 247 -3.16 -9.84 -4.56
CA VAL A 247 -4.54 -9.32 -4.52
C VAL A 247 -5.05 -9.16 -3.08
N VAL A 248 -4.85 -10.16 -2.22
CA VAL A 248 -5.28 -10.06 -0.80
C VAL A 248 -4.57 -8.90 -0.10
N SER A 249 -3.25 -8.76 -0.31
CA SER A 249 -2.50 -7.63 0.25
C SER A 249 -3.01 -6.28 -0.26
N ALA A 250 -3.31 -6.18 -1.56
CA ALA A 250 -3.80 -4.96 -2.19
C ALA A 250 -5.22 -4.60 -1.74
N LEU A 251 -6.09 -5.60 -1.54
CA LEU A 251 -7.44 -5.42 -1.01
C LEU A 251 -7.41 -4.92 0.43
N ILE A 252 -6.60 -5.52 1.31
CA ILE A 252 -6.45 -5.05 2.69
C ILE A 252 -5.91 -3.62 2.71
N PHE A 253 -4.92 -3.32 1.86
CA PHE A 253 -4.38 -1.96 1.70
C PHE A 253 -5.44 -0.94 1.25
N ALA A 254 -6.21 -1.27 0.21
CA ALA A 254 -7.30 -0.44 -0.27
C ALA A 254 -8.40 -0.23 0.79
N LEU A 255 -8.75 -1.28 1.54
CA LEU A 255 -9.76 -1.20 2.60
C LEU A 255 -9.33 -0.29 3.75
N MET A 256 -8.03 -0.20 4.08
CA MET A 256 -7.56 0.77 5.10
C MET A 256 -7.87 2.22 4.74
N HIS A 257 -8.05 2.52 3.45
CA HIS A 257 -8.39 3.86 2.97
C HIS A 257 -9.90 4.12 2.95
N PHE A 258 -10.73 3.07 3.09
CA PHE A 258 -12.18 3.20 3.01
C PHE A 258 -12.75 4.22 4.02
N PRO A 259 -12.41 4.20 5.33
CA PRO A 259 -13.08 5.04 6.31
C PRO A 259 -12.92 6.53 6.02
N GLU A 260 -11.69 6.97 5.73
CA GLU A 260 -11.41 8.37 5.41
C GLU A 260 -12.04 8.80 4.07
N ARG A 261 -11.97 7.95 3.04
CA ARG A 261 -12.58 8.27 1.74
C ARG A 261 -14.09 8.34 1.82
N TYR A 262 -14.72 7.42 2.54
CA TYR A 262 -16.16 7.37 2.69
C TYR A 262 -16.69 8.49 3.58
N LEU A 263 -16.14 8.67 4.78
CA LEU A 263 -16.70 9.58 5.78
C LEU A 263 -16.25 11.02 5.60
N VAL A 264 -15.06 11.27 5.03
CA VAL A 264 -14.46 12.61 4.96
C VAL A 264 -14.34 13.12 3.52
N THR A 265 -13.83 12.31 2.60
CA THR A 265 -13.53 12.81 1.23
C THR A 265 -14.77 12.90 0.35
N PHE A 266 -15.67 11.93 0.46
CA PHE A 266 -16.81 11.79 -0.45
C PHE A 266 -18.17 11.84 0.26
N ASP A 267 -18.23 12.30 1.51
CA ASP A 267 -19.47 12.55 2.26
C ASP A 267 -20.50 11.41 2.19
N GLY A 268 -20.04 10.16 2.38
CA GLY A 268 -20.87 8.96 2.33
C GLY A 268 -21.16 8.43 0.92
N ASN A 269 -20.55 8.98 -0.14
CA ASN A 269 -20.74 8.46 -1.48
C ASN A 269 -19.95 7.15 -1.69
N ILE A 270 -20.66 6.03 -1.55
CA ILE A 270 -20.07 4.68 -1.68
C ILE A 270 -19.45 4.42 -3.04
N LEU A 271 -20.03 4.94 -4.13
CA LEU A 271 -19.55 4.63 -5.48
C LEU A 271 -18.21 5.32 -5.76
N GLN A 272 -18.09 6.60 -5.41
CA GLN A 272 -16.84 7.34 -5.52
C GLN A 272 -15.76 6.74 -4.61
N THR A 273 -16.14 6.36 -3.39
CA THR A 273 -15.26 5.66 -2.43
C THR A 273 -14.71 4.37 -3.02
N LEU A 274 -15.57 3.48 -3.53
CA LEU A 274 -15.16 2.20 -4.11
C LEU A 274 -14.26 2.40 -5.34
N SER A 275 -14.59 3.35 -6.20
CA SER A 275 -13.74 3.71 -7.35
C SER A 275 -12.34 4.19 -6.93
N GLU A 276 -12.27 5.00 -5.88
CA GLU A 276 -11.00 5.54 -5.38
C GLU A 276 -10.15 4.47 -4.69
N ILE A 277 -10.72 3.68 -3.77
CA ILE A 277 -9.94 2.61 -3.11
C ILE A 277 -9.54 1.52 -4.09
N MET A 278 -10.28 1.29 -5.17
CA MET A 278 -9.84 0.37 -6.24
C MET A 278 -8.62 0.93 -6.99
N THR A 279 -8.51 2.26 -7.12
CA THR A 279 -7.30 2.91 -7.65
C THR A 279 -6.11 2.71 -6.70
N VAL A 280 -6.32 2.89 -5.39
CA VAL A 280 -5.33 2.58 -4.34
C VAL A 280 -4.93 1.10 -4.38
N GLY A 281 -5.89 0.20 -4.60
CA GLY A 281 -5.62 -1.22 -4.72
C GLY A 281 -4.84 -1.59 -5.98
N LEU A 282 -5.05 -0.92 -7.13
CA LEU A 282 -4.18 -1.10 -8.30
C LEU A 282 -2.73 -0.68 -8.00
N PHE A 283 -2.54 0.43 -7.27
CA PHE A 283 -1.23 0.82 -6.78
C PHE A 283 -0.62 -0.26 -5.89
N GLY A 284 -1.42 -0.82 -4.97
CA GLY A 284 -1.02 -1.95 -4.12
C GLY A 284 -0.65 -3.22 -4.89
N ILE A 285 -1.33 -3.53 -6.00
CA ILE A 285 -0.97 -4.63 -6.90
C ILE A 285 0.38 -4.34 -7.58
N PHE A 286 0.59 -3.11 -8.05
CA PHE A 286 1.81 -2.70 -8.71
C PHE A 286 3.03 -2.78 -7.78
N THR A 287 2.95 -2.17 -6.59
CA THR A 287 4.03 -2.25 -5.61
C THR A 287 4.20 -3.66 -5.04
N GLY A 288 3.11 -4.42 -4.88
CA GLY A 288 3.14 -5.83 -4.47
C GLY A 288 3.85 -6.73 -5.48
N TYR A 289 3.56 -6.57 -6.78
CA TYR A 289 4.25 -7.30 -7.85
C TYR A 289 5.72 -6.90 -7.94
N GLY A 290 5.98 -5.60 -7.81
CA GLY A 290 7.31 -5.03 -7.66
C GLY A 290 8.11 -5.70 -6.55
N PHE A 291 7.53 -5.76 -5.35
CA PHE A 291 8.14 -6.40 -4.18
C PHE A 291 8.42 -7.89 -4.42
N VAL A 292 7.50 -8.63 -5.03
CA VAL A 292 7.73 -10.03 -5.38
C VAL A 292 8.93 -10.19 -6.30
N LYS A 293 9.13 -9.26 -7.23
CA LYS A 293 10.21 -9.31 -8.22
C LYS A 293 11.56 -8.84 -7.70
N THR A 294 11.58 -7.86 -6.80
CA THR A 294 12.83 -7.31 -6.24
C THR A 294 13.24 -7.99 -4.93
N GLY A 295 12.29 -8.50 -4.15
CA GLY A 295 12.52 -9.05 -2.81
C GLY A 295 12.86 -7.99 -1.76
N THR A 296 12.64 -6.72 -2.06
CA THR A 296 12.92 -5.58 -1.18
C THR A 296 11.83 -4.53 -1.31
N ILE A 297 11.52 -3.83 -0.21
CA ILE A 297 10.52 -2.75 -0.18
C ILE A 297 11.12 -1.36 -0.46
N ILE A 298 12.44 -1.16 -0.32
CA ILE A 298 13.06 0.18 -0.35
C ILE A 298 12.68 1.01 -1.59
N PRO A 299 12.86 0.54 -2.83
CA PRO A 299 12.50 1.37 -3.99
C PRO A 299 10.99 1.64 -4.08
N TRP A 300 10.16 0.73 -3.57
CA TRP A 300 8.70 0.87 -3.58
C TRP A 300 8.23 1.87 -2.52
N VAL A 301 8.90 1.95 -1.37
CA VAL A 301 8.72 3.03 -0.39
C VAL A 301 9.02 4.39 -1.03
N ILE A 302 10.10 4.50 -1.80
CA ILE A 302 10.44 5.76 -2.49
C ILE A 302 9.39 6.11 -3.54
N ILE A 303 8.99 5.15 -4.38
CA ILE A 303 7.94 5.36 -5.40
C ILE A 303 6.63 5.78 -4.75
N HIS A 304 6.25 5.14 -3.64
CA HIS A 304 5.03 5.46 -2.89
C HIS A 304 5.08 6.87 -2.27
N ALA A 305 6.21 7.23 -1.64
CA ALA A 305 6.35 8.56 -1.09
C ALA A 305 6.27 9.64 -2.18
N LEU A 306 6.97 9.44 -3.30
CA LEU A 306 6.92 10.35 -4.44
C LEU A 306 5.52 10.43 -5.06
N SER A 307 4.81 9.30 -5.20
CA SER A 307 3.45 9.31 -5.75
C SER A 307 2.48 10.09 -4.88
N ASN A 308 2.59 9.95 -3.55
CA ASN A 308 1.72 10.66 -2.63
C ASN A 308 1.98 12.17 -2.68
N VAL A 309 3.25 12.57 -2.69
CA VAL A 309 3.61 13.98 -2.80
C VAL A 309 3.14 14.58 -4.13
N ILE A 310 3.31 13.86 -5.25
CA ILE A 310 2.86 14.33 -6.57
C ILE A 310 1.35 14.46 -6.66
N ASN A 311 0.58 13.60 -5.99
CA ASN A 311 -0.88 13.69 -6.00
C ASN A 311 -1.43 14.80 -5.09
N ILE A 312 -0.62 15.33 -4.18
CA ILE A 312 -0.97 16.47 -3.32
C ILE A 312 -0.66 17.81 -4.03
N MET A 313 0.28 17.81 -4.99
CA MET A 313 0.66 18.97 -5.82
C MET A 313 -0.40 19.28 -6.89
#